data_AF-A0A2V5TXJ1-F1
#
_entry.id   AF-A0A2V5TXJ1-F1
#
_cell.length_a   1.000
_cell.length_b   1.000
_cell.length_c   1.000
_cell.angle_alpha   90.00
_cell.angle_beta   90.00
_cell.angle_gamma   90.00
#
_symmetry.space_group_name_H-M   'P 1'
#
loop_
_entity.id
_entity.type
_entity.pdbx_description
1 polymer ?
#
loop_
_entity_poly.entity_id
_entity_poly.type
_entity_poly.pdbx_seq_one_letter_code
_entity_poly.pdbx_strand_id
1 'polypeptide(L)'
;MVFIIPPVSADLFPASGPVVSGKTARLRFGRAAAPKNAPLAVKRAIWAANQLRSRPYRYGGGHKSFYDRGYDCSGTVSYALGAAGLIASPLSS
;
A
#
# COMPACT_ATOMS: atom_id res chain seq x y z
N MET A 1 -5.30 -32.17 -6.30
CA MET A 1 -4.58 -30.95 -5.86
C MET A 1 -5.22 -29.75 -6.53
N VAL A 2 -5.98 -28.94 -5.78
CA VAL A 2 -6.48 -27.65 -6.28
C VAL A 2 -5.36 -26.64 -6.05
N PHE A 3 -4.71 -26.18 -7.12
CA PHE A 3 -3.84 -25.01 -7.06
C PHE A 3 -4.74 -23.79 -6.90
N ILE A 4 -4.88 -23.30 -5.66
CA ILE A 4 -5.43 -21.97 -5.41
C ILE A 4 -4.38 -21.00 -5.92
N ILE A 5 -4.57 -20.49 -7.14
CA ILE A 5 -3.80 -19.35 -7.64
C ILE A 5 -4.23 -18.17 -6.75
N PRO A 6 -3.37 -17.61 -5.89
CA PRO A 6 -3.74 -16.39 -5.18
C PRO A 6 -4.07 -15.35 -6.26
N PRO A 7 -5.16 -14.58 -6.11
CA PRO A 7 -5.43 -13.50 -7.06
C PRO A 7 -4.21 -12.60 -7.10
N VAL A 8 -3.82 -12.13 -8.28
CA VAL A 8 -2.65 -11.26 -8.55
C VAL A 8 -2.59 -10.04 -7.60
N SER A 9 -3.70 -9.68 -6.95
CA SER A 9 -3.75 -8.73 -5.81
C SER A 9 -2.91 -9.10 -4.59
N ALA A 10 -2.65 -10.39 -4.33
CA ALA A 10 -1.86 -10.84 -3.19
C ALA A 10 -0.37 -10.49 -3.33
N ASP A 11 0.14 -10.38 -4.57
CA ASP A 11 1.54 -10.02 -4.84
C ASP A 11 1.74 -8.50 -4.94
N LEU A 12 0.68 -7.74 -5.26
CA LEU A 12 0.75 -6.29 -5.41
C LEU A 12 0.92 -5.56 -4.08
N PHE A 13 0.33 -6.06 -3.01
CA PHE A 13 0.32 -5.41 -1.71
C PHE A 13 1.16 -6.17 -0.69
N PRO A 14 1.93 -5.48 0.16
CA PRO A 14 2.77 -6.15 1.14
C PRO A 14 1.95 -6.85 2.22
N ALA A 15 2.12 -8.16 2.37
CA ALA A 15 1.52 -8.93 3.45
C ALA A 15 2.13 -8.64 4.83
N SER A 16 3.38 -8.14 4.86
CA SER A 16 4.13 -7.82 6.07
C SER A 16 5.04 -6.61 5.87
N GLY A 17 5.54 -6.05 6.95
CA GLY A 17 6.44 -4.90 6.92
C GLY A 17 6.92 -4.50 8.31
N PRO A 18 7.72 -3.42 8.41
CA PRO A 18 8.27 -2.98 9.68
C PRO A 18 7.15 -2.58 10.64
N VAL A 19 7.33 -2.94 11.91
CA VAL A 19 6.41 -2.62 13.00
C VAL A 19 7.14 -1.95 14.15
N VAL A 20 6.39 -1.24 14.98
CA VAL A 20 6.91 -0.59 16.18
C VAL A 20 5.97 -0.75 17.37
N SER A 21 6.53 -0.82 18.58
CA SER A 21 5.77 -0.83 19.83
C SER A 21 5.06 0.51 20.07
N GLY A 22 3.97 0.48 20.84
CA GLY A 22 3.14 1.64 21.14
C GLY A 22 1.99 1.83 20.16
N LYS A 23 1.33 3.00 20.23
CA LYS A 23 0.12 3.31 19.45
C LYS A 23 0.40 4.19 18.21
N THR A 24 1.64 4.66 18.05
CA THR A 24 2.01 5.66 17.03
C THR A 24 2.98 5.08 16.01
N ALA A 25 2.72 5.33 14.72
CA ALA A 25 3.62 4.94 13.65
C ALA A 25 4.93 5.74 13.73
N ARG A 26 6.05 5.16 13.28
CA ARG A 26 7.36 5.85 13.30
C ARG A 26 8.03 5.80 11.94
N LEU A 27 8.52 6.94 11.49
CA LEU A 27 9.30 7.08 10.26
C LEU A 27 10.79 7.14 10.61
N ARG A 28 11.60 6.23 10.03
CA ARG A 28 13.07 6.29 10.11
C ARG A 28 13.68 5.93 8.77
N PHE A 29 14.69 6.70 8.33
CA PHE A 29 15.38 6.50 7.06
C PHE A 29 14.42 6.36 5.86
N GLY A 30 13.38 7.21 5.86
CA GLY A 30 12.33 7.20 4.85
C GLY A 30 11.45 5.95 4.85
N ARG A 31 11.46 5.10 5.88
CA ARG A 31 10.57 3.93 5.96
C ARG A 31 9.72 3.99 7.22
N ALA A 32 8.40 3.88 7.04
CA ALA A 32 7.43 3.95 8.12
C ALA A 32 7.18 2.56 8.71
N ALA A 33 7.28 2.44 10.03
CA ALA A 33 6.92 1.26 10.80
C ALA A 33 5.52 1.42 11.40
N ALA A 34 4.65 0.44 11.15
CA ALA A 34 3.27 0.46 11.64
C ALA A 34 3.19 0.06 13.13
N PRO A 35 2.24 0.59 13.92
CA PRO A 35 2.08 0.15 15.30
C PRO A 35 1.75 -1.35 15.38
N LYS A 36 2.43 -2.09 16.26
CA LYS A 36 2.29 -3.55 16.39
C LYS A 36 0.85 -3.99 16.66
N ASN A 37 0.10 -3.19 17.42
CA ASN A 37 -1.29 -3.48 17.80
C ASN A 37 -2.33 -2.75 16.92
N ALA A 38 -1.91 -2.08 15.84
CA ALA A 38 -2.86 -1.47 14.90
C ALA A 38 -3.64 -2.55 14.12
N PRO A 39 -4.87 -2.24 13.67
CA PRO A 39 -5.62 -3.08 12.75
C PRO A 39 -4.80 -3.42 11.50
N LEU A 40 -5.05 -4.60 10.92
CA LEU A 40 -4.28 -5.07 9.77
C LEU A 40 -4.39 -4.12 8.56
N ALA A 41 -5.57 -3.53 8.33
CA ALA A 41 -5.80 -2.54 7.28
C ALA A 41 -4.85 -1.33 7.40
N VAL A 42 -4.67 -0.80 8.62
CA VAL A 42 -3.76 0.33 8.89
C VAL A 42 -2.30 -0.07 8.61
N LYS A 43 -1.90 -1.27 9.05
CA LYS A 43 -0.55 -1.77 8.79
C LYS A 43 -0.28 -1.91 7.30
N ARG A 44 -1.21 -2.50 6.55
CA ARG A 44 -1.09 -2.67 5.09
C ARG A 44 -1.02 -1.34 4.36
N ALA A 45 -1.82 -0.34 4.74
CA ALA A 45 -1.74 1.00 4.17
C ALA A 45 -0.34 1.62 4.33
N ILE A 46 0.23 1.56 5.55
CA ILE A 46 1.58 2.08 5.86
C ILE A 46 2.64 1.32 5.06
N TRP A 47 2.56 -0.01 5.01
CA TRP A 47 3.53 -0.82 4.30
C TRP A 47 3.46 -0.62 2.78
N ALA A 48 2.26 -0.45 2.23
CA ALA A 48 2.05 -0.14 0.82
C ALA A 48 2.65 1.22 0.45
N ALA A 49 2.43 2.26 1.26
CA ALA A 49 3.04 3.57 1.05
C ALA A 49 4.59 3.50 1.01
N ASN A 50 5.21 2.62 1.81
CA ASN A 50 6.66 2.40 1.75
C ASN A 50 7.13 1.83 0.40
N GLN A 51 6.33 1.03 -0.31
CA GLN A 51 6.69 0.51 -1.63
C GLN A 51 6.74 1.62 -2.69
N LEU A 52 5.91 2.66 -2.54
CA LEU A 52 5.84 3.77 -3.48
C LEU A 52 6.94 4.80 -3.28
N ARG A 53 7.65 4.79 -2.14
CA ARG A 53 8.68 5.78 -1.80
C ARG A 53 9.71 6.03 -2.90
N SER A 54 10.13 4.98 -3.62
CA SER A 54 11.11 5.07 -4.70
C SER A 54 10.49 5.16 -6.10
N ARG A 55 9.17 5.31 -6.19
CA ARG A 55 8.45 5.47 -7.46
C ARG A 55 8.41 6.96 -7.84
N PRO A 56 8.52 7.31 -9.13
CA PRO A 56 8.41 8.69 -9.58
C PRO A 56 6.99 9.22 -9.40
N TYR A 57 6.89 10.54 -9.17
CA TYR A 57 5.62 11.24 -9.30
C TYR A 57 5.23 11.34 -10.77
N ARG A 58 3.97 11.03 -11.10
CA ARG A 58 3.45 11.11 -12.47
C ARG A 58 2.00 11.56 -12.44
N TYR A 59 1.69 12.70 -13.05
CA TYR A 59 0.31 13.18 -13.17
C TYR A 59 -0.59 12.14 -13.87
N GLY A 60 -1.71 11.78 -13.23
CA GLY A 60 -2.61 10.71 -13.68
C GLY A 60 -2.08 9.29 -13.42
N GLY A 61 -0.95 9.14 -12.73
CA GLY A 61 -0.34 7.85 -12.42
C GLY A 61 -1.10 7.11 -11.34
N GLY A 62 -1.36 5.82 -11.53
CA GLY A 62 -2.06 4.97 -10.56
C GLY A 62 -3.59 5.03 -10.64
N HIS A 63 -4.17 5.73 -11.61
CA HIS A 63 -5.64 5.84 -11.78
C HIS A 63 -6.25 4.68 -12.58
N LYS A 64 -5.48 4.05 -13.47
CA LYS A 64 -5.98 2.93 -14.31
C LYS A 64 -5.85 1.56 -13.64
N SER A 65 -4.86 1.41 -12.78
CA SER A 65 -4.52 0.16 -12.08
C SER A 65 -3.70 0.50 -10.84
N PHE A 66 -3.77 -0.37 -9.82
CA PHE A 66 -2.86 -0.28 -8.68
C PHE A 66 -1.39 -0.54 -9.07
N TYR A 67 -1.14 -1.12 -10.25
CA TYR A 67 0.21 -1.26 -10.79
C TYR A 67 0.48 -0.21 -11.87
N ASP A 68 1.28 0.80 -11.52
CA ASP A 68 1.78 1.82 -12.45
C ASP A 68 3.28 2.10 -12.21
N ARG A 69 3.90 2.73 -13.21
CA ARG A 69 5.31 3.16 -13.20
C ARG A 69 5.55 4.39 -12.33
N GLY A 70 4.51 5.14 -12.00
CA GLY A 70 4.54 6.32 -11.14
C GLY A 70 3.13 6.67 -10.66
N TYR A 71 3.04 7.48 -9.61
CA TYR A 71 1.79 7.78 -8.92
C TYR A 71 1.68 9.28 -8.68
N ASP A 72 0.49 9.85 -8.85
CA ASP A 72 0.20 11.18 -8.34
C ASP A 72 -0.35 11.12 -6.91
N CYS A 73 -0.87 12.24 -6.40
CA CYS A 73 -1.43 12.32 -5.05
C CYS A 73 -2.61 11.36 -4.85
N SER A 74 -3.62 11.41 -5.70
CA SER A 74 -4.84 10.58 -5.59
C SER A 74 -4.59 9.11 -5.95
N GLY A 75 -3.69 8.84 -6.89
CA GLY A 75 -3.21 7.49 -7.22
C GLY A 75 -2.44 6.86 -6.05
N THR A 76 -1.62 7.64 -5.34
CA THR A 76 -0.93 7.18 -4.12
C THR A 76 -1.91 6.81 -3.00
N VAL A 77 -2.93 7.65 -2.79
CA VAL A 77 -4.00 7.37 -1.81
C VAL A 77 -4.78 6.12 -2.19
N SER A 78 -5.16 6.00 -3.46
CA SER A 78 -5.83 4.81 -3.99
C SER A 78 -5.02 3.53 -3.74
N TYR A 79 -3.71 3.56 -4.00
CA TYR A 79 -2.83 2.43 -3.75
C TYR A 79 -2.80 2.01 -2.27
N ALA A 80 -2.69 2.97 -1.35
CA ALA A 80 -2.70 2.68 0.09
C ALA A 80 -4.05 2.11 0.57
N LEU A 81 -5.18 2.64 0.06
CA LEU A 81 -6.52 2.17 0.39
C LEU A 81 -6.82 0.79 -0.20
N GLY A 82 -6.34 0.52 -1.43
CA GLY A 82 -6.41 -0.81 -2.05
C GLY A 82 -5.68 -1.86 -1.20
N ALA A 83 -4.46 -1.54 -0.75
CA ALA A 83 -3.71 -2.40 0.15
C ALA A 83 -4.40 -2.64 1.50
N ALA A 84 -5.08 -1.62 2.02
CA ALA A 84 -5.89 -1.72 3.23
C ALA A 84 -7.14 -2.59 3.05
N GLY A 85 -7.51 -2.96 1.81
CA GLY A 85 -8.74 -3.67 1.49
C GLY A 85 -9.99 -2.80 1.59
N LEU A 86 -9.84 -1.48 1.51
CA LEU A 86 -10.94 -0.53 1.65
C LEU A 86 -11.59 -0.16 0.32
N ILE A 87 -10.88 -0.35 -0.79
CA ILE A 87 -11.39 -0.16 -2.15
C ILE A 87 -10.92 -1.30 -3.05
N ALA A 88 -11.75 -1.69 -4.02
CA ALA A 88 -11.46 -2.78 -4.95
C ALA A 88 -10.71 -2.34 -6.22
N SER A 89 -10.76 -1.05 -6.56
CA SER A 89 -10.10 -0.45 -7.73
C SER A 89 -9.61 0.96 -7.40
N PRO A 90 -8.62 1.50 -8.13
CA PRO A 90 -8.20 2.88 -7.95
C PRO A 90 -9.36 3.85 -8.16
N LEU A 91 -9.35 4.95 -7.40
CA LEU A 91 -10.30 6.04 -7.58
C LEU A 91 -9.79 6.92 -8.73
N SER A 92 -10.59 7.09 -9.77
CA SER A 92 -10.30 7.98 -10.90
C SER A 92 -10.98 9.33 -10.67
N SER A 93 -10.21 10.42 -10.65
CA SER A 93 -10.73 11.80 -10.73
C SER A 93 -9.83 12.67 -11.57
#